data_AF-A0A377A359-F1
#
_entry.id   AF-A0A377A359-F1
#
_cell.length_a   1.000
_cell.length_b   1.000
_cell.length_c   1.000
_cell.angle_alpha   90.00
_cell.angle_beta   90.00
_cell.angle_gamma   90.00
#
_symmetry.space_group_name_H-M   'P 1'
#
loop_
_entity.id
_entity.type
_entity.pdbx_description
1 polymer ?
#
loop_
_entity_poly.entity_id
_entity_poly.type
_entity_poly.pdbx_seq_one_letter_code
_entity_poly.pdbx_strand_id
1 'polypeptide(L)'
;MSKYTELITNYHATKPKFLAHVDLMTRPLIDVAAATRGLITAFDIDSAVGVQLDILGLWIGRSRVVSQPISGVYFSWDTDGLGYDQGVWQGPYDPDSGYMYLSDETYRVILKAKIAN
;
A
#
# COMPACT_ATOMS: atom_id res chain seq x y z
N MET A 1 25.36 15.63 -2.42
CA MET A 1 26.71 15.04 -2.49
C MET A 1 26.77 13.87 -1.52
N SER A 2 27.40 12.78 -1.91
CA SER A 2 27.65 11.62 -1.04
C SER A 2 28.52 12.00 0.16
N LYS A 3 28.22 11.47 1.36
CA LYS A 3 29.07 11.66 2.57
C LYS A 3 30.53 11.29 2.35
N TYR A 4 30.82 10.44 1.36
CA TYR A 4 32.16 9.98 1.05
C TYR A 4 33.00 11.02 0.31
N THR A 5 32.38 12.03 -0.33
CA THR A 5 33.14 13.13 -0.94
C THR A 5 33.80 14.03 0.11
N GLU A 6 33.29 14.05 1.34
CA GLU A 6 33.86 14.79 2.47
C GLU A 6 35.15 14.15 3.00
N LEU A 7 35.39 12.87 2.68
CA LEU A 7 36.58 12.14 3.08
C LEU A 7 37.73 12.27 2.06
N ILE A 8 37.54 13.05 1.01
CA ILE A 8 38.53 13.24 -0.05
C ILE A 8 39.65 14.14 0.47
N THR A 9 40.89 13.66 0.38
CA THR A 9 42.07 14.40 0.82
C THR A 9 42.26 15.70 0.02
N ASN A 10 42.90 16.69 0.64
CA ASN A 10 43.11 18.01 0.03
C ASN A 10 43.79 17.96 -1.35
N TYR A 11 44.64 16.95 -1.59
CA TYR A 11 45.31 16.73 -2.88
C TYR A 11 44.33 16.51 -4.06
N HIS A 12 43.15 15.96 -3.80
CA HIS A 12 42.12 15.70 -4.81
C HIS A 12 40.87 16.58 -4.67
N ALA A 13 40.77 17.38 -3.61
CA ALA A 13 39.58 18.18 -3.29
C ALA A 13 39.22 19.20 -4.38
N THR A 14 40.20 19.70 -5.13
CA THR A 14 39.99 20.66 -6.23
C THR A 14 39.79 20.00 -7.60
N LYS A 15 39.80 18.67 -7.69
CA LYS A 15 39.72 17.92 -8.96
C LYS A 15 38.27 17.47 -9.22
N PRO A 16 37.47 18.19 -10.03
CA PRO A 16 36.03 17.95 -10.15
C PRO A 16 35.67 16.56 -10.69
N LYS A 17 36.48 16.02 -11.62
CA LYS A 17 36.28 14.65 -12.15
C LYS A 17 36.48 13.57 -11.07
N PHE A 18 37.39 13.80 -10.12
CA PHE A 18 37.64 12.87 -9.03
C PHE A 18 36.47 12.86 -8.05
N LEU A 19 36.00 14.06 -7.65
CA LEU A 19 34.80 14.20 -6.82
C LEU A 19 33.59 13.49 -7.45
N ALA A 20 33.33 13.77 -8.74
CA ALA A 20 32.23 13.17 -9.48
C ALA A 20 32.34 11.64 -9.59
N HIS A 21 33.56 11.11 -9.76
CA HIS A 21 33.77 9.66 -9.82
C HIS A 21 33.46 8.97 -8.48
N VAL A 22 33.97 9.52 -7.37
CA VAL A 22 33.70 8.98 -6.03
C VAL A 22 32.21 9.05 -5.70
N ASP A 23 31.57 10.17 -6.02
CA ASP A 23 30.14 10.37 -5.81
C ASP A 23 29.32 9.37 -6.66
N LEU A 24 29.64 9.20 -7.94
CA LEU A 24 28.98 8.24 -8.84
C LEU A 24 29.07 6.80 -8.32
N MET A 25 30.25 6.39 -7.83
CA MET A 25 30.46 5.03 -7.32
C MET A 25 29.78 4.79 -5.97
N THR A 26 29.71 5.81 -5.11
CA THR A 26 29.20 5.66 -3.74
C THR A 26 27.71 5.94 -3.60
N ARG A 27 27.11 6.73 -4.49
CA ARG A 27 25.66 7.04 -4.47
C ARG A 27 24.77 5.79 -4.46
N PRO A 28 24.91 4.82 -5.40
CA PRO A 28 24.05 3.64 -5.40
C PRO A 28 24.14 2.82 -4.12
N LEU A 29 25.34 2.75 -3.51
CA LEU A 29 25.54 2.04 -2.26
C LEU A 29 24.84 2.75 -1.08
N ILE A 30 24.85 4.09 -1.06
CA ILE A 30 24.12 4.88 -0.08
C ILE A 30 22.61 4.70 -0.29
N ASP A 31 22.14 4.77 -1.53
CA ASP A 31 20.71 4.65 -1.87
C ASP A 31 20.17 3.27 -1.47
N VAL A 32 20.91 2.20 -1.75
CA VAL A 32 20.57 0.85 -1.28
C VAL A 32 20.57 0.78 0.23
N ALA A 33 21.60 1.32 0.90
CA ALA A 33 21.63 1.31 2.36
C ALA A 33 20.48 2.13 2.98
N ALA A 34 20.06 3.22 2.35
CA ALA A 34 18.91 4.03 2.76
C ALA A 34 17.60 3.25 2.56
N ALA A 35 17.41 2.64 1.38
CA ALA A 35 16.25 1.81 1.08
C ALA A 35 16.10 0.63 2.06
N THR A 36 17.19 -0.10 2.30
CA THR A 36 17.19 -1.24 3.24
C THR A 36 16.87 -0.81 4.67
N ARG A 37 17.40 0.32 5.14
CA ARG A 37 17.01 0.87 6.45
C ARG A 37 15.54 1.28 6.48
N GLY A 38 15.03 1.83 5.37
CA GLY A 38 13.64 2.24 5.21
C GLY A 38 12.65 1.07 5.22
N LEU A 39 13.09 -0.17 4.99
CA LEU A 39 12.20 -1.35 5.00
C LEU A 39 11.50 -1.53 6.35
N ILE A 40 12.18 -1.25 7.47
CA ILE A 40 11.58 -1.40 8.80
C ILE A 40 10.34 -0.51 8.92
N THR A 41 10.47 0.76 8.54
CA THR A 41 9.36 1.72 8.56
C THR A 41 8.31 1.40 7.49
N ALA A 42 8.73 1.03 6.27
CA ALA A 42 7.81 0.73 5.18
C ALA A 42 6.87 -0.46 5.48
N PHE A 43 7.31 -1.39 6.33
CA PHE A 43 6.53 -2.54 6.81
C PHE A 43 6.11 -2.42 8.28
N ASP A 44 6.16 -1.22 8.86
CA ASP A 44 5.59 -0.96 10.17
C ASP A 44 4.06 -0.83 10.05
N ILE A 45 3.29 -1.56 10.86
CA ILE A 45 1.83 -1.51 10.84
C ILE A 45 1.27 -0.12 11.12
N ASP A 46 2.01 0.80 11.70
CA ASP A 46 1.56 2.17 11.94
C ASP A 46 1.76 3.10 10.74
N SER A 47 2.67 2.77 9.82
CA SER A 47 3.04 3.66 8.71
C SER A 47 3.01 3.03 7.31
N ALA A 48 2.93 1.70 7.21
CA ALA A 48 2.83 0.99 5.94
C ALA A 48 1.60 1.44 5.14
N VAL A 49 1.73 1.55 3.82
CA VAL A 49 0.68 1.99 2.89
C VAL A 49 0.64 1.07 1.68
N GLY A 50 -0.48 1.04 0.96
CA GLY A 50 -0.65 0.27 -0.27
C GLY A 50 -0.16 -1.19 -0.14
N VAL A 51 0.73 -1.59 -1.06
CA VAL A 51 1.21 -2.97 -1.19
C VAL A 51 1.96 -3.44 0.06
N GLN A 52 2.69 -2.57 0.76
CA GLN A 52 3.40 -2.95 1.98
C GLN A 52 2.40 -3.32 3.09
N LEU A 53 1.31 -2.55 3.24
CA LEU A 53 0.24 -2.86 4.18
C LEU A 53 -0.51 -4.15 3.79
N ASP A 54 -0.64 -4.41 2.49
CA ASP A 54 -1.24 -5.65 1.97
C ASP A 54 -0.40 -6.88 2.30
N ILE A 55 0.93 -6.78 2.17
CA ILE A 55 1.85 -7.85 2.56
C ILE A 55 1.73 -8.13 4.06
N LEU A 56 1.64 -7.10 4.91
CA LEU A 56 1.37 -7.29 6.33
C LEU A 56 0.04 -8.00 6.56
N GLY A 57 -0.99 -7.62 5.81
CA GLY A 57 -2.29 -8.28 5.85
C GLY A 57 -2.25 -9.76 5.46
N LEU A 58 -1.44 -10.13 4.48
CA LEU A 58 -1.21 -11.54 4.13
C LEU A 58 -0.58 -12.31 5.30
N TRP A 59 0.38 -11.71 6.00
CA TRP A 59 1.04 -12.33 7.16
C TRP A 59 0.11 -12.43 8.39
N ILE A 60 -0.72 -11.41 8.61
CA ILE A 60 -1.72 -11.38 9.70
C ILE A 60 -2.92 -12.29 9.38
N GLY A 61 -3.10 -12.67 8.11
CA GLY A 61 -4.18 -13.55 7.65
C GLY A 61 -5.50 -12.81 7.41
N ARG A 62 -5.44 -11.55 6.95
CA ARG A 62 -6.64 -10.75 6.64
C ARG A 62 -6.47 -9.95 5.36
N SER A 63 -7.38 -10.15 4.40
CA SER A 63 -7.40 -9.42 3.13
C SER A 63 -7.99 -8.01 3.27
N ARG A 64 -7.50 -7.08 2.44
CA ARG A 64 -8.09 -5.75 2.19
C ARG A 64 -9.43 -5.84 1.45
N VAL A 65 -9.59 -6.91 0.68
CA VAL A 65 -10.78 -7.12 -0.13
C VAL A 65 -11.89 -7.68 0.74
N VAL A 66 -13.01 -6.98 0.78
CA VAL A 66 -14.19 -7.38 1.56
C VAL A 66 -15.35 -7.57 0.61
N SER A 67 -16.13 -8.63 0.83
CA SER A 67 -17.41 -8.82 0.17
C SER A 67 -18.45 -7.95 0.87
N GLN A 68 -19.14 -7.11 0.10
CA GLN A 68 -20.29 -6.32 0.55
C GLN A 68 -21.53 -6.74 -0.25
N PRO A 69 -22.69 -6.94 0.40
CA PRO A 69 -23.93 -7.24 -0.30
C PRO A 69 -24.26 -6.16 -1.34
N ILE A 70 -24.66 -6.57 -2.54
CA ILE A 70 -25.16 -5.63 -3.54
C ILE A 70 -26.56 -5.21 -3.09
N SER A 71 -26.73 -3.92 -2.83
CA SER A 71 -28.01 -3.32 -2.45
C SER A 71 -28.37 -2.22 -3.44
N GLY A 72 -29.67 -2.04 -3.69
CA GLY A 72 -30.14 -0.99 -4.58
C GLY A 72 -30.03 -1.30 -6.09
N VAL A 73 -29.81 -2.56 -6.47
CA VAL A 73 -29.70 -2.99 -7.88
C VAL A 73 -30.86 -3.88 -8.31
N TYR A 74 -31.20 -4.87 -7.48
CA TYR A 74 -32.28 -5.81 -7.76
C TYR A 74 -33.60 -5.36 -7.13
N PHE A 75 -34.68 -5.96 -7.63
CA PHE A 75 -36.03 -5.76 -7.13
C PHE A 75 -36.08 -5.85 -5.60
N SER A 76 -36.67 -4.83 -4.99
CA SER A 76 -36.84 -4.74 -3.54
C SER A 76 -38.16 -4.09 -3.21
N TRP A 77 -38.88 -4.67 -2.24
CA TRP A 77 -40.08 -4.05 -1.71
C TRP A 77 -39.73 -2.76 -0.97
N ASP A 78 -40.64 -1.79 -1.02
CA ASP A 78 -40.53 -0.51 -0.31
C ASP A 78 -39.25 0.30 -0.63
N THR A 79 -38.66 0.07 -1.80
CA THR A 79 -37.48 0.82 -2.29
C THR A 79 -37.84 1.58 -3.56
N ASP A 80 -37.74 2.91 -3.49
CA ASP A 80 -38.07 3.80 -4.62
C ASP A 80 -37.21 3.48 -5.85
N GLY A 81 -37.83 3.32 -7.01
CA GLY A 81 -37.17 2.95 -8.27
C GLY A 81 -36.79 1.48 -8.44
N LEU A 82 -37.01 0.61 -7.44
CA LEU A 82 -36.72 -0.84 -7.51
C LEU A 82 -37.95 -1.70 -7.19
N GLY A 83 -39.13 -1.08 -7.13
CA GLY A 83 -40.39 -1.74 -6.83
C GLY A 83 -41.00 -2.49 -8.01
N TYR A 84 -42.28 -2.84 -7.88
CA TYR A 84 -43.02 -3.58 -8.91
C TYR A 84 -43.05 -2.80 -10.24
N ASP A 85 -42.84 -3.50 -11.35
CA ASP A 85 -42.66 -2.94 -12.70
C ASP A 85 -41.50 -1.94 -12.87
N GLN A 86 -40.61 -1.82 -11.87
CA GLN A 86 -39.45 -0.92 -11.89
C GLN A 86 -38.12 -1.66 -11.68
N GLY A 87 -38.08 -2.61 -10.75
CA GLY A 87 -36.88 -3.37 -10.40
C GLY A 87 -36.61 -4.58 -11.31
N VAL A 88 -35.32 -4.95 -11.44
CA VAL A 88 -34.88 -6.16 -12.14
C VAL A 88 -34.79 -7.32 -11.14
N TRP A 89 -35.42 -8.46 -11.47
CA TRP A 89 -35.30 -9.67 -10.65
C TRP A 89 -33.88 -10.22 -10.71
N GLN A 90 -33.32 -10.54 -9.55
CA GLN A 90 -32.02 -11.20 -9.48
C GLN A 90 -32.13 -12.64 -10.03
N GLY A 91 -31.34 -12.94 -11.06
CA GLY A 91 -31.28 -14.25 -11.68
C GLY A 91 -30.38 -15.25 -10.92
N PRO A 92 -30.43 -16.55 -11.27
CA PRO A 92 -29.64 -17.60 -10.60
C PRO A 92 -28.12 -17.45 -10.71
N TYR A 93 -27.63 -16.61 -11.63
CA TYR A 93 -26.21 -16.37 -11.88
C TYR A 93 -25.79 -14.93 -11.60
N ASP A 94 -26.71 -14.11 -11.09
CA ASP A 94 -26.45 -12.72 -10.78
C ASP A 94 -25.74 -12.61 -9.43
N PRO A 95 -24.69 -11.79 -9.31
CA PRO A 95 -23.89 -11.73 -8.10
C PRO A 95 -24.69 -11.15 -6.92
N ASP A 96 -24.61 -11.83 -5.77
CA ASP A 96 -25.22 -11.39 -4.50
C ASP A 96 -24.38 -10.33 -3.77
N SER A 97 -23.09 -10.24 -4.09
CA SER A 97 -22.14 -9.36 -3.42
C SER A 97 -21.10 -8.80 -4.38
N GLY A 98 -20.67 -7.57 -4.09
CA GLY A 98 -19.55 -6.92 -4.73
C GLY A 98 -18.30 -7.03 -3.87
N TYR A 99 -17.14 -6.93 -4.50
CA TYR A 99 -15.87 -6.80 -3.78
C TYR A 99 -15.47 -5.34 -3.71
N MET A 100 -15.16 -4.86 -2.50
CA MET A 100 -14.61 -3.53 -2.27
C MET A 100 -13.21 -3.64 -1.68
N TYR A 101 -12.34 -2.71 -2.07
CA TYR A 101 -11.03 -2.53 -1.48
C TYR A 101 -11.12 -1.47 -0.38
N LEU A 102 -10.71 -1.84 0.84
CA LEU A 102 -10.61 -0.89 1.93
C LEU A 102 -9.48 0.12 1.70
N SER A 103 -9.69 1.34 2.20
CA SER A 103 -8.61 2.32 2.32
C SER A 103 -7.54 1.84 3.31
N ASP A 104 -6.31 2.34 3.18
CA ASP A 104 -5.22 1.96 4.09
C ASP A 104 -5.57 2.23 5.56
N GLU A 105 -6.27 3.34 5.83
CA GLU A 105 -6.67 3.71 7.18
C GLU A 105 -7.65 2.69 7.79
N THR A 106 -8.75 2.39 7.09
CA THR A 106 -9.73 1.41 7.57
C THR A 106 -9.12 0.02 7.67
N TYR A 107 -8.33 -0.37 6.68
CA TYR A 107 -7.68 -1.67 6.67
C TYR A 107 -6.71 -1.85 7.84
N ARG A 108 -5.91 -0.82 8.15
CA ARG A 108 -4.99 -0.83 9.29
C ARG A 108 -5.70 -1.06 10.62
N VAL A 109 -6.86 -0.43 10.84
CA VAL A 109 -7.67 -0.63 12.06
C VAL A 109 -8.09 -2.09 12.18
N ILE A 110 -8.55 -2.70 11.08
CA ILE A 110 -8.94 -4.12 11.05
C ILE A 110 -7.75 -5.03 11.36
N LEU A 111 -6.58 -4.76 10.76
CA LEU A 111 -5.37 -5.54 11.02
C LEU A 111 -4.95 -5.47 12.49
N LYS A 112 -4.95 -4.28 13.09
CA LYS A 112 -4.65 -4.10 14.52
C LYS A 112 -5.64 -4.84 15.42
N ALA A 113 -6.93 -4.74 15.12
CA ALA A 113 -7.97 -5.45 15.86
C ALA A 113 -7.79 -6.97 15.77
N LYS A 114 -7.33 -7.49 14.62
CA LYS A 114 -7.06 -8.91 14.44
C LYS A 114 -5.83 -9.39 15.22
N ILE A 115 -4.79 -8.56 15.37
CA ILE A 115 -3.60 -8.88 16.17
C ILE A 115 -3.91 -8.91 17.67
N ALA A 116 -4.82 -8.04 18.14
CA ALA A 116 -5.18 -7.93 19.54
C ALA A 116 -6.07 -9.08 20.08
N ASN A 117 -6.69 -9.85 19.18
CA ASN A 117 -7.54 -11.01 19.49
C ASN A 117 -6.78 -12.33 19.34
#